data_AF-A0AAF0VFG1-F1
#
_entry.id   AF-A0AAF0VFG1-F1
#
_cell.length_a   1.000
_cell.length_b   1.000
_cell.length_c   1.000
_cell.angle_alpha   90.00
_cell.angle_beta   90.00
_cell.angle_gamma   90.00
#
_symmetry.space_group_name_H-M   'P 1'
#
loop_
_entity.id
_entity.type
_entity.pdbx_description
1 polymer ?
#
loop_
_entity_poly.entity_id
_entity_poly.type
_entity_poly.pdbx_seq_one_letter_code
_entity_poly.pdbx_strand_id
1 'polypeptide(L)'
;MRQGASKPFELFYAGDEASVLVGTIETRTQRADVAAIVIDGQPIIGYRFEDGQCLLQMNLYNESNQLVLQVVDNELIYGTTSWDIEFVGNTLTVRNGLGDIYVEIRFRVPRQVYIPRGRLFYNGVELEIWSDGVAIVNNGTVLSRVSVVGMQAALLIGEDAGQLTTAIWISDVPREFDRAVARASIAKKKLETKQVRTTLGTAISSDASG
;
A
#
# COMPACT_ATOMS: atom_id res chain seq x y z
N MET A 1 6.45 -32.06 14.13
CA MET A 1 5.14 -31.38 13.99
C MET A 1 5.41 -29.89 13.75
N ARG A 2 5.04 -29.34 12.58
CA ARG A 2 5.03 -27.89 12.35
C ARG A 2 3.60 -27.41 12.59
N GLN A 3 3.35 -26.83 13.77
CA GLN A 3 2.08 -26.16 14.09
C GLN A 3 2.08 -24.76 13.46
N GLY A 4 0.97 -24.37 12.82
CA GLY A 4 0.60 -22.96 12.69
C GLY A 4 0.41 -22.36 11.29
N ALA A 5 0.68 -23.07 10.20
CA ALA A 5 0.43 -22.54 8.85
C ALA A 5 -0.90 -23.06 8.30
N SER A 6 -1.82 -22.17 7.89
CA SER A 6 -2.96 -22.54 7.04
C SER A 6 -2.45 -23.00 5.67
N LYS A 7 -3.27 -23.73 4.90
CA LYS A 7 -2.93 -24.10 3.51
C LYS A 7 -2.57 -22.83 2.72
N PRO A 8 -1.45 -22.81 1.97
CA PRO A 8 -1.11 -21.71 1.08
C PRO A 8 -2.26 -21.41 0.12
N PHE A 9 -2.57 -20.13 -0.07
CA PHE A 9 -3.50 -19.68 -1.11
C PHE A 9 -2.70 -19.08 -2.25
N GLU A 10 -2.80 -19.69 -3.44
CA GLU A 10 -2.11 -19.23 -4.64
C GLU A 10 -2.87 -18.10 -5.33
N LEU A 11 -2.16 -17.01 -5.67
CA LEU A 11 -2.66 -15.89 -6.47
C LEU A 11 -2.18 -16.04 -7.93
N PHE A 12 -3.09 -15.99 -8.89
CA PHE A 12 -2.75 -16.22 -10.30
C PHE A 12 -2.38 -14.91 -11.03
N TYR A 13 -1.22 -14.33 -10.70
CA TYR A 13 -0.64 -13.21 -11.46
C TYR A 13 0.14 -13.71 -12.68
N ALA A 14 -0.03 -13.06 -13.83
CA ALA A 14 0.54 -13.51 -15.09
C ALA A 14 0.66 -12.39 -16.14
N GLY A 15 1.57 -12.58 -17.09
CA GLY A 15 1.79 -11.70 -18.22
C GLY A 15 2.97 -10.74 -18.02
N ASP A 16 3.13 -9.84 -18.99
CA ASP A 16 4.31 -8.97 -19.09
C ASP A 16 4.17 -7.66 -18.33
N GLU A 17 2.97 -7.31 -17.89
CA GLU A 17 2.65 -6.04 -17.24
C GLU A 17 2.06 -6.27 -15.86
N ALA A 18 2.48 -5.46 -14.90
CA ALA A 18 1.94 -5.48 -13.55
C ALA A 18 1.75 -4.07 -13.00
N SER A 19 0.80 -3.95 -12.07
CA SER A 19 0.50 -2.69 -11.41
C SER A 19 0.15 -2.88 -9.94
N VAL A 20 0.59 -1.91 -9.14
CA VAL A 20 0.19 -1.77 -7.74
C VAL A 20 -0.51 -0.44 -7.60
N LEU A 21 -1.75 -0.44 -7.11
CA LEU A 21 -2.50 0.76 -6.81
C LEU A 21 -2.65 0.87 -5.29
N VAL A 22 -2.09 1.92 -4.68
CA VAL A 22 -2.25 2.20 -3.24
C VAL A 22 -3.00 3.53 -3.09
N GLY A 23 -4.25 3.48 -2.65
CA GLY A 23 -5.16 4.62 -2.72
C GLY A 23 -5.28 5.11 -4.15
N THR A 24 -4.62 6.23 -4.45
CA THR A 24 -4.55 6.84 -5.80
C THR A 24 -3.13 6.92 -6.38
N ILE A 25 -2.17 6.23 -5.77
CA ILE A 25 -0.79 6.09 -6.27
C ILE A 25 -0.72 4.79 -7.07
N GLU A 26 -0.59 4.91 -8.38
CA GLU A 26 -0.45 3.76 -9.27
C GLU A 26 1.01 3.63 -9.72
N THR A 27 1.56 2.43 -9.53
CA THR A 27 2.86 2.05 -10.06
C THR A 27 2.65 0.99 -11.12
N ARG A 28 3.25 1.18 -12.31
CA ARG A 28 3.18 0.23 -13.42
C ARG A 28 4.58 -0.15 -13.89
N THR A 29 4.72 -1.40 -14.27
CA THR A 29 5.96 -1.95 -14.82
C THR A 29 5.66 -2.92 -15.96
N GLN A 30 6.66 -3.17 -16.79
CA GLN A 30 6.65 -4.19 -17.82
C GLN A 30 7.92 -5.02 -17.72
N ARG A 31 7.80 -6.31 -17.41
CA ARG A 31 8.91 -7.28 -17.30
C ARG A 31 10.10 -6.81 -16.45
N ALA A 32 9.85 -5.99 -15.44
CA ALA A 32 10.89 -5.46 -14.57
C ALA A 32 10.37 -5.38 -13.13
N ASP A 33 11.25 -5.68 -12.18
CA ASP A 33 10.97 -5.58 -10.75
C ASP A 33 10.54 -4.17 -10.38
N VAL A 34 9.57 -4.08 -9.48
CA VAL A 34 9.06 -2.80 -8.98
C VAL A 34 8.53 -2.92 -7.57
N ALA A 35 8.85 -1.95 -6.73
CA ALA A 35 8.21 -1.74 -5.44
C ALA A 35 7.35 -0.47 -5.47
N ALA A 36 6.07 -0.58 -5.15
CA ALA A 36 5.23 0.62 -5.07
C ALA A 36 5.57 1.44 -3.82
N ILE A 37 5.88 0.75 -2.71
CA ILE A 37 6.25 1.36 -1.45
C ILE A 37 7.50 0.64 -0.92
N VAL A 38 8.52 1.43 -0.61
CA VAL A 38 9.73 1.02 0.07
C VAL A 38 9.89 1.89 1.31
N ILE A 39 10.17 1.27 2.46
CA ILE A 39 10.42 1.99 3.71
C ILE A 39 11.76 1.49 4.26
N ASP A 40 12.72 2.39 4.47
CA ASP A 40 14.07 2.08 4.96
C ASP A 40 14.72 0.90 4.20
N GLY A 41 14.66 0.95 2.87
CA GLY A 41 15.18 -0.09 1.99
C GLY A 41 14.37 -1.39 1.92
N GLN A 42 13.33 -1.57 2.74
CA GLN A 42 12.46 -2.76 2.72
C GLN A 42 11.29 -2.57 1.73
N PRO A 43 11.17 -3.41 0.68
CA PRO A 43 9.96 -3.44 -0.14
C PRO A 43 8.76 -3.91 0.67
N ILE A 44 7.75 -3.05 0.76
CA ILE A 44 6.49 -3.33 1.47
C ILE A 44 5.49 -4.02 0.55
N ILE A 45 5.40 -3.55 -0.70
CA ILE A 45 4.57 -4.18 -1.73
C ILE A 45 5.14 -3.90 -3.12
N GLY A 46 5.16 -4.93 -3.96
CA GLY A 46 5.74 -4.85 -5.29
C GLY A 46 5.59 -6.15 -6.08
N TYR A 47 6.19 -6.18 -7.26
CA TYR A 47 6.33 -7.39 -8.06
C TYR A 47 7.80 -7.65 -8.33
N ARG A 48 8.14 -8.93 -8.35
CA ARG A 48 9.36 -9.47 -8.92
C ARG A 48 9.02 -10.17 -10.23
N PHE A 49 9.88 -10.02 -11.24
CA PHE A 49 9.80 -10.74 -12.50
C PHE A 49 10.96 -11.72 -12.59
N GLU A 50 10.63 -13.01 -12.68
CA GLU A 50 11.61 -14.10 -12.74
C GLU A 50 11.11 -15.13 -13.75
N ASP A 51 11.97 -15.54 -14.69
CA ASP A 51 11.66 -16.54 -15.71
C ASP A 51 10.33 -16.32 -16.48
N GLY A 52 9.98 -15.05 -16.72
CA GLY A 52 8.73 -14.67 -17.41
C GLY A 52 7.47 -14.74 -16.54
N GLN A 53 7.62 -14.99 -15.23
CA GLN A 53 6.54 -14.98 -14.25
C GLN A 53 6.47 -13.62 -13.54
N CYS A 54 5.26 -13.24 -13.15
CA CYS A 54 4.98 -12.05 -12.35
C CYS A 54 4.65 -12.49 -10.93
N LEU A 55 5.53 -12.15 -9.98
CA LEU A 55 5.52 -12.67 -8.61
C LEU A 55 5.23 -11.53 -7.63
N LEU A 56 4.01 -11.48 -7.11
CA LEU A 56 3.63 -10.52 -6.08
C LEU A 56 4.43 -10.76 -4.80
N GLN A 57 4.99 -9.67 -4.25
CA GLN A 57 5.65 -9.63 -2.95
C GLN A 57 4.95 -8.63 -2.05
N MET A 58 4.72 -9.00 -0.80
CA MET A 58 4.14 -8.09 0.19
C MET A 58 4.59 -8.45 1.61
N ASN A 59 4.96 -7.45 2.39
CA ASN A 59 5.29 -7.61 3.81
C ASN A 59 4.55 -6.55 4.62
N LEU A 60 3.59 -6.96 5.45
CA LEU A 60 2.82 -6.05 6.29
C LEU A 60 3.18 -6.25 7.75
N TYR A 61 3.49 -5.15 8.43
CA TYR A 61 3.89 -5.15 9.84
C TYR A 61 2.89 -4.38 10.69
N ASN A 62 2.87 -4.66 11.99
CA ASN A 62 2.12 -3.85 12.94
C ASN A 62 2.96 -2.65 13.46
N GLU A 63 2.35 -1.84 14.32
CA GLU A 63 2.99 -0.68 14.97
C GLU A 63 4.25 -1.02 15.78
N SER A 64 4.38 -2.27 16.22
CA SER A 64 5.54 -2.80 16.95
C SER A 64 6.56 -3.48 16.02
N ASN A 65 6.44 -3.29 14.70
CA ASN A 65 7.31 -3.85 13.66
C ASN A 65 7.29 -5.38 13.56
N GLN A 66 6.21 -6.03 13.99
CA GLN A 66 6.03 -7.48 13.88
C GLN A 66 5.26 -7.80 12.59
N LEU A 67 5.72 -8.83 11.86
CA LEU A 67 5.08 -9.29 10.63
C LEU A 67 3.67 -9.83 10.91
N VAL A 68 2.67 -9.27 10.24
CA VAL A 68 1.26 -9.64 10.33
C VAL A 68 0.86 -10.52 9.15
N LEU A 69 1.26 -10.11 7.94
CA LEU A 69 0.92 -10.75 6.69
C LEU A 69 2.12 -10.72 5.76
N GLN A 70 2.32 -11.82 5.04
CA GLN A 70 3.30 -11.91 3.97
C GLN A 70 2.67 -12.49 2.70
N VAL A 71 3.07 -11.97 1.55
CA VAL A 71 2.90 -12.64 0.26
C VAL A 71 4.28 -12.89 -0.30
N VAL A 72 4.61 -14.15 -0.57
CA VAL A 72 5.87 -14.56 -1.20
C VAL A 72 5.52 -15.30 -2.48
N ASP A 73 5.97 -14.78 -3.61
CA ASP A 73 5.80 -15.42 -4.92
C ASP A 73 4.35 -15.82 -5.21
N ASN A 74 3.43 -14.87 -5.00
CA ASN A 74 1.98 -15.07 -5.13
C ASN A 74 1.33 -15.99 -4.08
N GLU A 75 2.08 -16.55 -3.13
CA GLU A 75 1.54 -17.34 -2.04
C GLU A 75 1.27 -16.48 -0.81
N LEU A 76 0.02 -16.54 -0.32
CA LEU A 76 -0.38 -15.85 0.89
C LEU A 76 0.04 -16.62 2.14
N ILE A 77 0.88 -16.00 2.97
CA ILE A 77 1.42 -16.55 4.21
C ILE A 77 1.01 -15.64 5.38
N TYR A 78 0.27 -16.19 6.35
CA TYR A 78 -0.17 -15.44 7.52
C TYR A 78 0.79 -15.63 8.70
N GLY A 79 1.04 -14.56 9.47
CA GLY A 79 1.70 -14.68 10.77
C GLY A 79 0.80 -15.41 11.77
N THR A 80 1.38 -16.10 12.76
CA THR A 80 0.66 -16.83 13.82
C THR A 80 -0.05 -15.92 14.85
N THR A 81 -0.29 -14.66 14.50
CA THR A 81 -0.76 -13.61 15.40
C THR A 81 -2.29 -13.51 15.43
N SER A 82 -2.84 -12.96 16.52
CA SER A 82 -4.26 -12.84 16.87
C SER A 82 -5.14 -11.97 15.95
N TRP A 83 -4.71 -11.73 14.71
CA TRP A 83 -5.42 -10.89 13.75
C TRP A 83 -6.54 -11.68 13.10
N ASP A 84 -7.70 -11.04 12.94
CA ASP A 84 -8.80 -11.59 12.15
C ASP A 84 -8.52 -11.29 10.68
N ILE A 85 -8.34 -12.36 9.89
CA ILE A 85 -7.99 -12.28 8.47
C ILE A 85 -9.07 -12.99 7.67
N GLU A 86 -9.79 -12.20 6.88
CA GLU A 86 -10.92 -12.64 6.08
C GLU A 86 -10.58 -12.52 4.60
N PHE A 87 -10.68 -13.64 3.87
CA PHE A 87 -10.50 -13.66 2.42
C PHE A 87 -11.81 -14.08 1.74
N VAL A 88 -12.49 -13.12 1.10
CA VAL A 88 -13.78 -13.33 0.42
C VAL A 88 -13.70 -12.86 -1.02
N GLY A 89 -13.96 -13.78 -1.96
CA GLY A 89 -13.82 -13.54 -3.39
C GLY A 89 -12.37 -13.22 -3.75
N ASN A 90 -12.09 -11.94 -4.03
CA ASN A 90 -10.75 -11.43 -4.34
C ASN A 90 -10.27 -10.36 -3.35
N THR A 91 -10.95 -10.22 -2.21
CA THR A 91 -10.66 -9.20 -1.21
C THR A 91 -10.16 -9.84 0.07
N LEU A 92 -8.96 -9.45 0.48
CA LEU A 92 -8.38 -9.77 1.78
C LEU A 92 -8.60 -8.59 2.72
N THR A 93 -9.19 -8.84 3.87
CA THR A 93 -9.36 -7.86 4.95
C THR A 93 -8.63 -8.35 6.18
N VAL A 94 -7.75 -7.52 6.72
CA VAL A 94 -7.04 -7.77 7.98
C VAL A 94 -7.55 -6.78 9.02
N ARG A 95 -7.96 -7.27 10.20
CA ARG A 95 -8.58 -6.47 11.27
C ARG A 95 -7.84 -6.54 12.60
N ASN A 96 -7.69 -5.40 13.27
CA ASN A 96 -7.11 -5.27 14.60
C ASN A 96 -8.19 -5.40 15.69
N GLY A 97 -9.02 -6.45 15.60
CA GLY A 97 -10.21 -6.61 16.43
C GLY A 97 -11.48 -6.02 15.80
N LEU A 98 -12.57 -6.00 16.59
CA LEU A 98 -13.91 -5.73 16.08
C LEU A 98 -14.04 -4.29 15.56
N GLY A 99 -14.25 -4.15 14.26
CA GLY A 99 -14.49 -2.85 13.59
C GLY A 99 -13.24 -2.06 13.20
N ASP A 100 -12.03 -2.45 13.64
CA ASP A 100 -10.78 -1.79 13.24
C ASP A 100 -10.16 -2.50 12.03
N ILE A 101 -10.46 -2.02 10.82
CA ILE A 101 -9.80 -2.50 9.60
C ILE A 101 -8.38 -1.96 9.57
N TYR A 102 -7.40 -2.86 9.67
CA TYR A 102 -6.00 -2.51 9.49
C TYR A 102 -5.67 -2.30 8.02
N VAL A 103 -6.03 -3.25 7.15
CA VAL A 103 -5.86 -3.09 5.71
C VAL A 103 -6.91 -3.87 4.93
N GLU A 104 -7.33 -3.32 3.80
CA GLU A 104 -8.09 -4.03 2.76
C GLU A 104 -7.23 -4.12 1.50
N ILE A 105 -7.11 -5.31 0.93
CA ILE A 105 -6.37 -5.59 -0.29
C ILE A 105 -7.31 -6.28 -1.27
N ARG A 106 -7.36 -5.80 -2.51
CA ARG A 106 -8.12 -6.42 -3.60
C ARG A 106 -7.15 -6.93 -4.66
N PHE A 107 -7.14 -8.24 -4.86
CA PHE A 107 -6.37 -8.88 -5.90
C PHE A 107 -7.16 -8.82 -7.21
N ARG A 108 -6.76 -7.91 -8.10
CA ARG A 108 -7.31 -7.72 -9.45
C ARG A 108 -6.42 -8.47 -10.44
N VAL A 109 -6.43 -9.78 -10.30
CA VAL A 109 -5.68 -10.70 -11.17
C VAL A 109 -6.10 -10.50 -12.64
N PRO A 110 -5.17 -10.71 -13.61
CA PRO A 110 -3.81 -11.21 -13.42
C PRO A 110 -2.74 -10.13 -13.26
N ARG A 111 -3.09 -8.84 -13.15
CA ARG A 111 -2.12 -7.74 -13.34
C ARG A 111 -2.10 -6.66 -12.28
N GLN A 112 -3.09 -6.62 -11.38
CA GLN A 112 -3.17 -5.53 -10.42
C GLN A 112 -3.40 -6.03 -8.99
N VAL A 113 -2.71 -5.41 -8.04
CA VAL A 113 -3.08 -5.46 -6.62
C VAL A 113 -3.50 -4.05 -6.21
N TYR A 114 -4.62 -3.94 -5.52
CA TYR A 114 -5.20 -2.65 -5.13
C TYR A 114 -5.42 -2.59 -3.62
N ILE A 115 -4.84 -1.59 -2.97
CA ILE A 115 -5.05 -1.28 -1.55
C ILE A 115 -5.91 0.00 -1.46
N PRO A 116 -7.25 -0.11 -1.35
CA PRO A 116 -8.15 1.05 -1.27
C PRO A 116 -8.02 1.83 0.05
N ARG A 117 -7.71 1.13 1.14
CA ARG A 117 -7.69 1.71 2.49
C ARG A 117 -6.88 0.84 3.44
N GLY A 118 -6.34 1.49 4.46
CA GLY A 118 -5.66 0.82 5.54
C GLY A 118 -4.53 1.65 6.11
N ARG A 119 -3.70 1.00 6.91
CA ARG A 119 -2.44 1.52 7.42
C ARG A 119 -1.31 0.59 7.02
N LEU A 120 -0.13 1.14 6.80
CA LEU A 120 1.10 0.37 6.63
C LEU A 120 2.11 0.88 7.64
N PHE A 121 2.83 -0.05 8.27
CA PHE A 121 3.85 0.27 9.25
C PHE A 121 5.16 -0.40 8.87
N TYR A 122 6.26 0.31 9.08
CA TYR A 122 7.59 -0.29 9.11
C TYR A 122 8.57 0.68 9.78
N ASN A 123 9.40 0.19 10.71
CA ASN A 123 10.48 0.95 11.36
C ASN A 123 10.05 2.36 11.85
N GLY A 124 8.86 2.47 12.43
CA GLY A 124 8.32 3.73 12.95
C GLY A 124 7.72 4.68 11.91
N VAL A 125 7.75 4.35 10.61
CA VAL A 125 6.91 5.01 9.59
C VAL A 125 5.50 4.47 9.69
N GLU A 126 4.54 5.37 9.59
CA GLU A 126 3.13 5.07 9.43
C GLU A 126 2.60 5.72 8.14
N LEU A 127 2.01 4.89 7.29
CA LEU A 127 1.21 5.33 6.16
C LEU A 127 -0.27 5.15 6.46
N GLU A 128 -1.08 6.16 6.15
CA GLU A 128 -2.53 6.04 6.12
C GLU A 128 -3.03 6.11 4.68
N ILE A 129 -3.83 5.13 4.26
CA ILE A 129 -4.33 4.97 2.90
C ILE A 129 -5.85 5.13 2.90
N TRP A 130 -6.36 5.89 1.93
CA TRP A 130 -7.79 5.98 1.64
C TRP A 130 -8.04 6.13 0.14
N SER A 131 -9.32 6.15 -0.25
CA SER A 131 -9.76 6.19 -1.65
C SER A 131 -9.25 7.37 -2.47
N ASP A 132 -8.78 8.44 -1.84
CA ASP A 132 -8.34 9.65 -2.52
C ASP A 132 -6.84 9.91 -2.36
N GLY A 133 -6.11 9.15 -1.53
CA GLY A 133 -4.68 9.40 -1.34
C GLY A 133 -4.00 8.50 -0.31
N VAL A 134 -2.72 8.79 -0.12
CA VAL A 134 -1.85 8.19 0.88
C VAL A 134 -1.20 9.31 1.67
N ALA A 135 -1.18 9.20 2.99
CA ALA A 135 -0.48 10.11 3.87
C ALA A 135 0.70 9.42 4.54
N ILE A 136 1.83 10.10 4.62
CA ILE A 136 2.91 9.78 5.56
C ILE A 136 2.54 10.48 6.86
N VAL A 137 2.02 9.72 7.83
CA VAL A 137 1.43 10.27 9.05
C VAL A 137 2.48 11.04 9.85
N ASN A 138 3.70 10.53 9.90
CA ASN A 138 4.84 11.08 10.62
C ASN A 138 5.09 12.57 10.36
N ASN A 139 5.00 13.02 9.11
CA ASN A 139 5.28 14.42 8.72
C ASN A 139 4.09 15.10 8.03
N GLY A 140 2.95 14.41 7.91
CA GLY A 140 1.74 14.94 7.31
C GLY A 140 1.77 15.09 5.78
N THR A 141 2.78 14.56 5.09
CA THR A 141 2.85 14.59 3.63
C THR A 141 1.69 13.79 3.05
N VAL A 142 0.94 14.37 2.10
CA VAL A 142 -0.15 13.69 1.41
C VAL A 142 0.16 13.61 -0.07
N LEU A 143 0.09 12.40 -0.61
CA LEU A 143 0.25 12.11 -2.02
C LEU A 143 -1.09 11.63 -2.57
N SER A 144 -1.47 12.15 -3.73
CA SER A 144 -2.68 11.74 -4.42
C SER A 144 -2.50 11.82 -5.92
N ARG A 145 -3.14 10.90 -6.65
CA ARG A 145 -3.20 10.87 -8.12
C ARG A 145 -1.81 10.86 -8.77
N VAL A 146 -0.95 9.99 -8.27
CA VAL A 146 0.41 9.79 -8.80
C VAL A 146 0.40 8.56 -9.71
N SER A 147 0.96 8.67 -10.92
CA SER A 147 1.21 7.52 -11.81
C SER A 147 2.70 7.43 -12.10
N VAL A 148 3.30 6.29 -11.76
CA VAL A 148 4.72 5.99 -11.94
C VAL A 148 4.85 4.82 -12.92
N VAL A 149 5.74 4.97 -13.90
CA VAL A 149 6.03 3.94 -14.90
C VAL A 149 7.54 3.80 -15.06
N GLY A 150 8.04 2.56 -15.04
CA GLY A 150 9.45 2.27 -15.39
C GLY A 150 10.49 2.65 -14.33
N MET A 151 10.08 2.78 -13.06
CA MET A 151 10.97 3.03 -11.92
C MET A 151 11.04 1.79 -11.04
N GLN A 152 12.15 1.60 -10.33
CA GLN A 152 12.29 0.50 -9.35
C GLN A 152 11.45 0.74 -8.10
N ALA A 153 11.26 2.00 -7.70
CA ALA A 153 10.38 2.38 -6.62
C ALA A 153 9.47 3.57 -6.98
N ALA A 154 8.20 3.52 -6.59
CA ALA A 154 7.32 4.68 -6.73
C ALA A 154 7.46 5.65 -5.56
N LEU A 155 7.38 5.11 -4.34
CA LEU A 155 7.54 5.86 -3.10
C LEU A 155 8.59 5.19 -2.22
N LEU A 156 9.70 5.88 -2.00
CA LEU A 156 10.71 5.53 -1.01
C LEU A 156 10.60 6.46 0.20
N ILE A 157 10.62 5.90 1.40
CA ILE A 157 10.51 6.64 2.65
C ILE A 157 11.66 6.24 3.57
N GLY A 158 12.38 7.23 4.09
CA GLY A 158 13.54 6.99 4.95
C GLY A 158 14.78 6.64 4.16
N GLU A 159 15.55 5.68 4.65
CA GLU A 159 16.85 5.34 4.08
C GLU A 159 16.73 4.61 2.73
N ASP A 160 17.60 4.99 1.78
CA ASP A 160 17.80 4.25 0.54
C ASP A 160 18.96 3.25 0.73
N ALA A 161 18.62 2.02 1.14
CA ALA A 161 19.62 0.98 1.32
C ALA A 161 20.21 0.44 -0.01
N GLY A 162 19.69 0.86 -1.18
CA GLY A 162 19.94 0.19 -2.46
C GLY A 162 20.14 1.07 -3.69
N GLN A 163 20.13 2.40 -3.56
CA GLN A 163 20.22 3.35 -4.70
C GLN A 163 19.14 3.08 -5.76
N LEU A 164 17.91 2.85 -5.31
CA LEU A 164 16.80 2.55 -6.21
C LEU A 164 16.48 3.78 -7.07
N THR A 165 16.28 3.56 -8.37
CA THR A 165 15.60 4.55 -9.21
C THR A 165 14.18 4.77 -8.69
N THR A 166 13.98 5.92 -8.05
CA THR A 166 12.75 6.21 -7.29
C THR A 166 12.05 7.44 -7.85
N ALA A 167 10.72 7.38 -8.02
CA ALA A 167 9.94 8.54 -8.47
C ALA A 167 9.81 9.62 -7.39
N ILE A 168 9.48 9.23 -6.14
CA ILE A 168 9.35 10.13 -5.00
C ILE A 168 10.12 9.55 -3.82
N TRP A 169 11.11 10.29 -3.33
CA TRP A 169 11.87 9.93 -2.13
C TRP A 169 11.64 10.97 -1.03
N ILE A 170 11.16 10.50 0.13
CA ILE A 170 11.01 11.29 1.34
C ILE A 170 12.01 10.76 2.37
N SER A 171 13.21 11.33 2.38
CA SER A 171 14.37 10.79 3.10
C SER A 171 14.34 11.04 4.61
N ASP A 172 13.85 12.19 5.05
CA ASP A 172 13.87 12.59 6.47
C ASP A 172 12.46 12.56 7.05
N VAL A 173 12.12 11.42 7.65
CA VAL A 173 10.81 11.19 8.28
C VAL A 173 11.00 10.99 9.79
N PRO A 174 10.38 11.83 10.65
CA PRO A 174 10.54 11.74 12.09
C PRO A 174 9.92 10.45 12.60
N ARG A 175 10.67 9.69 13.42
CA ARG A 175 10.20 8.40 13.97
C ARG A 175 9.53 8.55 15.33
N GLU A 176 9.95 9.56 16.09
CA GLU A 176 9.32 9.99 17.32
C GLU A 176 8.38 11.15 17.03
N PHE A 177 7.08 10.92 17.19
CA PHE A 177 6.05 11.93 17.00
C PHE A 177 4.79 11.54 17.78
N ASP A 178 3.96 12.53 18.12
CA ASP A 178 2.66 12.27 18.70
C ASP A 178 1.71 11.71 17.63
N ARG A 179 1.52 10.38 17.63
CA ARG A 179 0.64 9.68 16.69
C ARG A 179 -0.81 10.16 16.75
N ALA A 180 -1.32 10.50 17.93
CA ALA A 180 -2.71 10.92 18.09
C ALA A 180 -2.94 12.27 17.42
N VAL A 181 -2.04 13.23 17.65
CA VAL A 181 -2.07 14.55 17.01
C VAL A 181 -1.87 14.43 15.50
N ALA A 182 -0.91 13.63 15.06
CA ALA A 182 -0.63 13.44 13.64
C ALA A 182 -1.81 12.80 12.89
N ARG A 183 -2.40 11.72 13.41
CA ARG A 183 -3.59 11.07 12.83
C ARG A 183 -4.79 12.04 12.78
N ALA A 184 -5.00 12.85 13.82
CA ALA A 184 -6.06 13.87 13.81
C ALA A 184 -5.84 14.93 12.71
N SER A 185 -4.59 15.35 12.49
CA SER A 185 -4.22 16.24 11.40
C SER A 185 -4.49 15.62 10.02
N ILE A 186 -4.14 14.34 9.83
CA ILE A 186 -4.47 13.60 8.60
C ILE A 186 -5.98 13.48 8.39
N ALA A 187 -6.74 13.17 9.44
CA ALA A 187 -8.20 13.11 9.37
C ALA A 187 -8.82 14.43 8.87
N LYS A 188 -8.29 15.58 9.32
CA LYS A 188 -8.71 16.90 8.82
C LYS A 188 -8.41 17.06 7.33
N LYS A 189 -7.18 16.74 6.88
CA LYS A 189 -6.78 16.81 5.46
C LYS A 189 -7.63 15.92 4.56
N LYS A 190 -8.06 14.74 5.05
CA LYS A 190 -8.98 13.85 4.32
C LYS A 190 -10.33 14.49 4.07
N LEU A 191 -10.88 15.19 5.07
CA LEU A 191 -12.14 15.93 4.93
C LEU A 191 -12.00 17.07 3.91
N GLU A 192 -10.90 17.83 3.97
CA GLU A 192 -10.61 18.91 3.03
C GLU A 192 -10.50 18.39 1.59
N THR A 193 -9.77 17.29 1.38
CA THR A 193 -9.61 16.65 0.05
C THR A 193 -10.96 16.22 -0.52
N LYS A 194 -11.84 15.66 0.32
CA LYS A 194 -13.19 15.25 -0.09
C LYS A 194 -14.05 16.45 -0.48
N GLN A 195 -14.00 17.54 0.28
CA GLN A 195 -14.75 18.76 0.00
C GLN A 195 -14.33 19.40 -1.33
N VAL A 196 -13.02 19.57 -1.56
CA VAL A 196 -12.48 20.13 -2.81
C VAL A 196 -12.94 19.32 -4.02
N ARG A 197 -12.93 17.98 -3.93
CA ARG A 197 -13.41 17.10 -5.00
C ARG A 197 -14.89 17.31 -5.30
N THR A 198 -15.73 17.45 -4.26
CA THR A 198 -17.16 17.73 -4.43
C THR A 198 -17.37 19.07 -5.11
N THR A 199 -16.70 20.14 -4.65
CA THR A 199 -16.83 21.49 -5.21
C THR A 199 -16.38 21.56 -6.68
N LEU A 200 -15.24 20.99 -7.02
CA LEU A 200 -14.75 20.95 -8.40
C LEU A 200 -15.65 20.10 -9.31
N GLY A 201 -16.16 18.96 -8.80
CA GLY A 201 -17.10 18.12 -9.54
C GLY A 201 -18.38 18.87 -9.91
N THR A 202 -18.94 19.65 -8.97
CA THR A 202 -20.10 20.49 -9.24
C THR A 202 -19.83 21.60 -10.25
N ALA A 203 -18.68 22.28 -10.16
CA ALA A 203 -18.33 23.36 -11.09
C ALA A 203 -18.13 22.87 -12.54
N ILE A 204 -17.48 21.71 -12.72
CA ILE A 204 -17.27 21.14 -14.06
C ILE A 204 -18.59 20.65 -14.67
N SER A 205 -19.53 20.15 -13.85
CA SER A 205 -20.84 19.71 -14.34
C SER A 205 -21.77 20.85 -14.77
N SER A 206 -21.64 22.03 -14.15
CA SER A 206 -22.42 23.21 -14.56
C SER A 206 -21.94 23.79 -15.89
N ASP A 207 -20.64 23.72 -16.18
CA ASP A 207 -20.06 24.23 -17.43
C ASP A 207 -20.31 23.32 -18.64
N ALA A 208 -20.53 22.01 -18.42
CA ALA A 208 -20.85 21.05 -19.48
C ALA A 208 -22.33 21.04 -19.90
N SER A 209 -23.17 21.84 -19.25
CA SER A 209 -24.63 21.90 -19.45
C SER A 209 -25.10 23.21 -20.11
N GLY A 210 -24.16 24.04 -20.58
CA GLY A 210 -24.39 25.37 -21.18
C GLY A 210 -24.05 25.44 -22.66
#